data_AF-A0A1Y1LUE2-F1
#
_entry.id   AF-A0A1Y1LUE2-F1
#
_cell.length_a   1.000
_cell.length_b   1.000
_cell.length_c   1.000
_cell.angle_alpha   90.00
_cell.angle_beta   90.00
_cell.angle_gamma   90.00
#
_symmetry.space_group_name_H-M   'P 1'
#
loop_
_entity.id
_entity.type
_entity.pdbx_description
1 polymer ?
#
loop_
_entity_poly.entity_id
_entity_poly.type
_entity_poly.pdbx_seq_one_letter_code
_entity_poly.pdbx_strand_id
1 'polypeptide(L)'
;MQQEKAANGGLRKQYERTQSQPENPFASLIPDQQIAIVPEFTLESGITLQNVPVAYTARGKLNDAGDNAMVICHALTGSADVSDWWGPLLGGPGRVFDTSRFFIVCMNSLGSPYGTASPVTAKHGDVSQGNYGPEFPLTTIRDDVNLHKLLLDELRVNQVAAVIGGSLGGMFVL
;
A
#
# COMPACT_ATOMS: atom_id res chain seq x y z
N MET A 1 20.38 -15.30 32.31
CA MET A 1 21.54 -15.31 31.40
C MET A 1 21.18 -14.53 30.16
N GLN A 2 21.88 -13.41 29.98
CA GLN A 2 22.08 -12.57 28.80
C GLN A 2 20.86 -12.23 27.90
N GLN A 3 20.35 -11.02 28.10
CA GLN A 3 19.69 -10.20 27.08
C GLN A 3 20.74 -9.76 26.06
N GLU A 4 20.57 -10.11 24.79
CA GLU A 4 21.24 -9.41 23.69
C GLU A 4 20.56 -8.06 23.46
N LYS A 5 21.32 -6.99 23.69
CA LYS A 5 20.92 -5.62 23.36
C LYS A 5 21.06 -5.40 21.86
N ALA A 6 19.95 -5.27 21.15
CA ALA A 6 19.95 -4.69 19.81
C ALA A 6 20.19 -3.17 19.91
N ALA A 7 21.21 -2.68 19.21
CA ALA A 7 21.56 -1.27 19.12
C ALA A 7 20.54 -0.52 18.23
N ASN A 8 20.03 0.62 18.73
CA ASN A 8 19.15 1.58 18.06
C ASN A 8 17.73 1.10 17.67
N GLY A 9 17.09 0.30 18.52
CA GLY A 9 15.69 -0.11 18.36
C GLY A 9 14.67 0.88 18.94
N GLY A 10 14.34 1.96 18.22
CA GLY A 10 13.02 2.56 18.41
C GLY A 10 11.96 1.52 18.03
N LEU A 11 10.96 1.29 18.88
CA LEU A 11 9.83 0.42 18.56
C LEU A 11 9.19 0.91 17.26
N ARG A 12 9.38 0.18 16.15
CA ARG A 12 8.78 0.52 14.85
C ARG A 12 7.26 0.39 15.01
N LYS A 13 6.51 1.42 14.57
CA LYS A 13 5.04 1.42 14.64
C LYS A 13 4.50 0.25 13.82
N GLN A 14 3.65 -0.57 14.42
CA GLN A 14 2.89 -1.60 13.73
C GLN A 14 1.51 -1.04 13.45
N TYR A 15 1.06 -1.11 12.20
CA TYR A 15 -0.27 -0.62 11.83
C TYR A 15 -1.35 -1.65 12.12
N GLU A 16 -2.54 -1.18 12.46
CA GLU A 16 -3.73 -2.03 12.49
C GLU A 16 -3.99 -2.58 11.08
N ARG A 17 -4.48 -3.82 11.00
CA ARG A 17 -4.79 -4.51 9.76
C ARG A 17 -6.24 -4.96 9.73
N THR A 18 -6.89 -4.74 8.60
CA THR A 18 -8.21 -5.31 8.29
C THR A 18 -8.23 -5.82 6.85
N GLN A 19 -9.23 -6.65 6.53
CA GLN A 19 -9.53 -7.09 5.16
C GLN A 19 -10.91 -6.62 4.70
N SER A 20 -11.63 -5.87 5.54
CA SER A 20 -13.01 -5.44 5.27
C SER A 20 -13.17 -3.95 5.47
N GLN A 21 -13.93 -3.33 4.57
CA GLN A 21 -14.50 -1.99 4.69
C GLN A 21 -16.00 -2.10 4.41
N PRO A 22 -16.84 -2.30 5.45
CA PRO A 22 -18.28 -2.50 5.27
C PRO A 22 -18.98 -1.37 4.50
N GLU A 23 -18.48 -0.15 4.63
CA GLU A 23 -18.95 1.05 3.94
C GLU A 23 -18.51 1.15 2.47
N ASN A 24 -17.47 0.39 2.09
CA ASN A 24 -16.87 0.41 0.74
C ASN A 24 -16.93 -0.99 0.11
N PRO A 25 -18.01 -1.33 -0.63
CA PRO A 25 -18.17 -2.65 -1.23
C PRO A 25 -17.10 -2.97 -2.29
N PHE A 26 -16.50 -1.96 -2.92
CA PHE A 26 -15.48 -2.16 -3.97
C PHE A 26 -14.18 -2.74 -3.42
N ALA A 27 -13.89 -2.56 -2.13
CA ALA A 27 -12.76 -3.21 -1.49
C ALA A 27 -12.87 -4.75 -1.55
N SER A 28 -14.09 -5.30 -1.49
CA SER A 28 -14.29 -6.76 -1.55
C SER A 28 -14.01 -7.37 -2.92
N LEU A 29 -13.87 -6.56 -3.97
CA LEU A 29 -13.56 -7.03 -5.32
C LEU A 29 -12.10 -7.45 -5.49
N ILE A 30 -11.21 -7.02 -4.59
CA ILE A 30 -9.78 -7.31 -4.66
C ILE A 30 -9.47 -8.49 -3.75
N PRO A 31 -9.16 -9.68 -4.31
CA PRO A 31 -8.89 -10.86 -3.51
C PRO A 31 -7.57 -10.72 -2.74
N ASP A 32 -7.52 -11.32 -1.56
CA ASP A 32 -6.31 -11.44 -0.71
C ASP A 32 -5.63 -10.12 -0.31
N GLN A 33 -6.29 -8.98 -0.54
CA GLN A 33 -5.74 -7.70 -0.11
C GLN A 33 -5.75 -7.57 1.41
N GLN A 34 -4.78 -6.82 1.91
CA GLN A 34 -4.76 -6.33 3.28
C GLN A 34 -4.90 -4.82 3.28
N ILE A 35 -5.48 -4.27 4.33
CA ILE A 35 -5.64 -2.82 4.51
C ILE A 35 -4.90 -2.42 5.78
N ALA A 36 -3.83 -1.63 5.63
CA ALA A 36 -3.15 -0.93 6.73
C ALA A 36 -3.96 0.25 7.19
N ILE A 37 -4.04 0.52 8.49
CA ILE A 37 -4.54 1.81 8.99
C ILE A 37 -3.35 2.65 9.44
N VAL A 38 -2.98 3.63 8.61
CA VAL A 38 -1.96 4.63 8.95
C VAL A 38 -2.62 5.69 9.84
N PRO A 39 -2.16 5.88 11.10
CA PRO A 39 -2.89 6.72 12.06
C PRO A 39 -3.12 8.16 11.60
N GLU A 40 -2.12 8.75 10.97
CA GLU A 40 -2.18 10.11 10.43
C GLU A 40 -1.31 10.23 9.18
N PHE A 41 -1.75 11.04 8.22
CA PHE A 41 -0.98 11.36 7.03
C PHE A 41 -1.30 12.77 6.53
N THR A 42 -0.28 13.62 6.44
CA THR A 42 -0.42 14.99 5.92
C THR A 42 -0.08 15.01 4.44
N LEU A 43 -1.04 15.46 3.63
CA LEU A 43 -0.91 15.63 2.19
C LEU A 43 -0.03 16.84 1.85
N GLU A 44 0.44 16.91 0.61
CA GLU A 44 1.19 18.04 0.05
C GLU A 44 0.39 19.36 0.12
N SER A 45 -0.94 19.26 0.10
CA SER A 45 -1.86 20.39 0.33
C SER A 45 -1.85 20.93 1.77
N GLY A 46 -1.24 20.22 2.72
CA GLY A 46 -1.26 20.53 4.16
C GLY A 46 -2.46 19.94 4.91
N ILE A 47 -3.43 19.35 4.22
CA ILE A 47 -4.57 18.67 4.85
C ILE A 47 -4.09 17.37 5.49
N THR A 48 -4.48 17.12 6.74
CA THR A 48 -4.14 15.88 7.45
C THR A 48 -5.32 14.93 7.49
N LEU A 49 -5.12 13.74 6.95
CA LEU A 49 -6.03 12.61 7.07
C LEU A 49 -5.71 11.82 8.33
N GLN A 50 -6.74 11.21 8.92
CA GLN A 50 -6.67 10.39 10.13
C GLN A 50 -7.19 8.99 9.82
N ASN A 51 -6.63 7.97 10.48
CA ASN A 51 -6.96 6.55 10.29
C ASN A 51 -7.03 6.17 8.81
N VAL A 52 -5.97 6.46 8.07
CA VAL A 52 -5.91 6.37 6.61
C VAL A 52 -5.76 4.91 6.18
N PRO A 53 -6.78 4.31 5.54
CA PRO A 53 -6.64 2.97 5.01
C PRO A 53 -5.71 2.96 3.80
N VAL A 54 -4.79 2.00 3.76
CA VAL A 54 -3.87 1.72 2.65
C VAL A 54 -4.02 0.25 2.27
N ALA A 55 -4.74 0.00 1.19
CA ALA A 55 -4.93 -1.33 0.64
C ALA A 55 -3.70 -1.77 -0.16
N TYR A 56 -3.29 -3.02 0.00
CA TYR A 56 -2.16 -3.58 -0.71
C TYR A 56 -2.27 -5.11 -0.84
N THR A 57 -1.59 -5.66 -1.83
CA THR A 57 -1.28 -7.09 -1.89
C THR A 57 0.23 -7.29 -1.80
N ALA A 58 0.63 -8.43 -1.25
CA ALA A 58 2.02 -8.83 -1.17
C ALA A 58 2.17 -10.31 -1.54
N ARG A 59 3.19 -10.64 -2.34
CA ARG A 59 3.46 -11.99 -2.84
C ARG A 59 4.95 -12.29 -2.76
N GLY A 60 5.30 -13.55 -2.49
CA GLY A 60 6.69 -13.93 -2.20
C GLY A 60 7.08 -13.62 -0.75
N LYS A 61 8.38 -13.57 -0.46
CA LYS A 61 8.91 -13.40 0.90
C LYS A 61 9.99 -12.33 0.93
N LEU A 62 9.85 -11.38 1.86
CA LEU A 62 10.90 -10.41 2.17
C LEU A 62 12.07 -11.14 2.84
N ASN A 63 13.27 -10.94 2.34
CA ASN A 63 14.47 -11.55 2.91
C ASN A 63 14.89 -10.83 4.21
N ASP A 64 15.83 -11.43 4.95
CA ASP A 64 16.25 -10.90 6.26
C ASP A 64 16.93 -9.53 6.14
N ALA A 65 17.54 -9.23 4.99
CA ALA A 65 18.14 -7.93 4.68
C ALA A 65 17.08 -6.84 4.37
N GLY A 66 15.87 -7.24 3.98
CA GLY A 66 14.80 -6.33 3.56
C GLY A 66 15.09 -5.62 2.24
N ASP A 67 15.92 -6.19 1.37
CA ASP A 67 16.42 -5.53 0.15
C ASP A 67 15.89 -6.11 -1.17
N ASN A 68 15.09 -7.18 -1.10
CA ASN A 68 14.52 -7.85 -2.27
C ASN A 68 13.08 -7.40 -2.60
N ALA A 69 12.66 -6.22 -2.16
CA ALA A 69 11.32 -5.72 -2.45
C ALA A 69 11.20 -5.26 -3.92
N MET A 70 10.15 -5.70 -4.60
CA MET A 70 9.73 -5.18 -5.91
C MET A 70 8.39 -4.47 -5.73
N VAL A 71 8.38 -3.16 -5.94
CA VAL A 71 7.16 -2.35 -5.85
C VAL A 71 6.53 -2.26 -7.23
N ILE A 72 5.27 -2.67 -7.35
CA ILE A 72 4.47 -2.51 -8.56
C ILE A 72 3.46 -1.40 -8.33
N CYS A 73 3.41 -0.42 -9.23
CA CYS A 73 2.50 0.72 -9.16
C CYS A 73 1.44 0.62 -10.28
N HIS A 74 0.17 0.54 -9.92
CA HIS A 74 -0.92 0.34 -10.87
C HIS A 74 -1.24 1.62 -11.68
N ALA A 75 -1.87 1.44 -12.85
CA ALA A 75 -2.37 2.55 -13.67
C ALA A 75 -3.67 3.15 -13.10
N LEU A 76 -4.20 4.23 -13.71
CA LEU A 76 -5.35 5.00 -13.18
C LEU A 76 -6.56 4.15 -12.76
N THR A 77 -6.92 3.13 -13.54
CA THR A 77 -8.08 2.26 -13.28
C THR A 77 -7.68 0.88 -12.74
N GLY A 78 -6.40 0.71 -12.39
CA GLY A 78 -5.91 -0.52 -11.78
C GLY A 78 -6.22 -0.61 -10.29
N SER A 79 -5.79 -1.71 -9.68
CA SER A 79 -5.94 -1.98 -8.25
C SER A 79 -4.66 -2.61 -7.70
N ALA A 80 -4.65 -2.89 -6.40
CA ALA A 80 -3.55 -3.62 -5.77
C ALA A 80 -3.42 -5.08 -6.24
N ASP A 81 -4.40 -5.66 -6.94
CA ASP A 81 -4.27 -7.03 -7.45
C ASP A 81 -3.58 -7.09 -8.82
N VAL A 82 -2.25 -7.17 -8.78
CA VAL A 82 -1.41 -7.34 -9.98
C VAL A 82 -1.80 -8.57 -10.80
N SER A 83 -2.37 -9.60 -10.17
CA SER A 83 -2.70 -10.85 -10.86
C SER A 83 -3.86 -10.70 -11.84
N ASP A 84 -4.74 -9.72 -11.63
CA ASP A 84 -5.88 -9.42 -12.51
C ASP A 84 -5.42 -8.74 -13.81
N TRP A 85 -4.58 -7.70 -13.72
CA TRP A 85 -4.23 -6.87 -14.88
C TRP A 85 -2.83 -7.15 -15.48
N TRP A 86 -1.94 -7.84 -14.75
CA TRP A 86 -0.62 -8.27 -15.21
C TRP A 86 -0.31 -9.75 -14.86
N GLY A 87 -1.33 -10.57 -14.62
CA GLY A 87 -1.22 -11.97 -14.23
C GLY A 87 -0.20 -12.82 -15.00
N PRO A 88 -0.15 -12.79 -16.34
CA PRO A 88 0.82 -13.59 -17.12
C PRO A 88 2.30 -13.29 -16.82
N LEU A 89 2.60 -12.12 -16.27
CA LEU A 89 3.95 -11.70 -15.88
C LEU A 89 4.31 -12.15 -14.46
N LEU A 90 3.32 -12.48 -13.64
CA LEU A 90 3.45 -12.84 -12.23
C LEU A 90 3.53 -14.36 -12.05
N GLY A 91 4.48 -14.81 -11.22
CA GLY A 91 4.54 -16.22 -10.83
C GLY A 91 5.86 -16.63 -10.18
N GLY A 92 6.20 -17.91 -10.32
CA GLY A 92 7.42 -18.49 -9.76
C GLY A 92 8.68 -18.29 -10.62
N PRO A 93 9.70 -19.15 -10.44
CA PRO A 93 11.01 -19.00 -11.07
C PRO A 93 10.96 -18.67 -12.56
N GLY A 94 11.67 -17.59 -12.96
CA GLY A 94 11.85 -17.19 -14.35
C GLY A 94 10.73 -16.32 -14.94
N ARG A 95 9.69 -16.00 -14.17
CA ARG A 95 8.70 -14.98 -14.55
C ARG A 95 9.28 -13.56 -14.40
N VAL A 96 8.61 -12.57 -15.00
CA VAL A 96 9.03 -11.17 -14.90
C VAL A 96 8.89 -10.68 -13.44
N PHE A 97 7.75 -10.99 -12.83
CA PHE A 97 7.49 -10.76 -11.41
C PHE A 97 7.66 -12.09 -10.66
N ASP A 98 8.93 -12.48 -10.50
CA ASP A 98 9.34 -13.75 -9.90
C ASP A 98 9.25 -13.73 -8.37
N THR A 99 8.19 -14.31 -7.83
CA THR A 99 7.90 -14.42 -6.40
C THR A 99 8.84 -15.34 -5.63
N SER A 100 9.68 -16.14 -6.32
CA SER A 100 10.74 -16.92 -5.66
C SER A 100 11.97 -16.08 -5.32
N ARG A 101 12.10 -14.90 -5.94
CA ARG A 101 13.24 -13.98 -5.79
C ARG A 101 12.86 -12.71 -5.06
N PHE A 102 11.70 -12.15 -5.38
CA PHE A 102 11.26 -10.85 -4.88
C PHE A 102 10.13 -10.97 -3.89
N PHE A 103 10.12 -10.06 -2.92
CA PHE A 103 8.92 -9.69 -2.19
C PHE A 103 8.18 -8.64 -3.01
N ILE A 104 7.12 -9.06 -3.68
CA ILE A 104 6.38 -8.23 -4.63
C ILE A 104 5.22 -7.59 -3.90
N VAL A 105 5.16 -6.26 -3.91
CA VAL A 105 4.14 -5.48 -3.21
C VAL A 105 3.50 -4.49 -4.18
N CYS A 106 2.18 -4.43 -4.17
CA CYS A 106 1.41 -3.45 -4.93
C CYS A 106 0.44 -2.77 -3.97
N MET A 107 0.54 -1.45 -3.86
CA MET A 107 -0.29 -0.63 -2.99
C MET A 107 -1.28 0.14 -3.86
N ASN A 108 -2.53 0.20 -3.40
CA ASN A 108 -3.58 0.91 -4.10
C ASN A 108 -3.47 2.42 -3.81
N SER A 109 -3.69 3.24 -4.83
CA SER A 109 -3.54 4.70 -4.74
C SER A 109 -4.66 5.39 -3.95
N LEU A 110 -4.36 6.58 -3.41
CA LEU A 110 -5.33 7.52 -2.88
C LEU A 110 -6.38 7.87 -3.95
N GLY A 111 -7.64 7.96 -3.54
CA GLY A 111 -8.77 8.22 -4.44
C GLY A 111 -9.28 7.00 -5.20
N SER A 112 -8.54 5.89 -5.23
CA SER A 112 -9.01 4.62 -5.78
C SER A 112 -10.12 4.01 -4.92
N PRO A 113 -11.20 3.45 -5.51
CA PRO A 113 -12.27 2.82 -4.73
C PRO A 113 -11.86 1.49 -4.09
N TYR A 114 -10.70 0.93 -4.45
CA TYR A 114 -10.28 -0.43 -4.08
C TYR A 114 -9.55 -0.50 -2.72
N GLY A 115 -10.11 0.11 -1.67
CA GLY A 115 -9.67 -0.11 -0.29
C GLY A 115 -8.74 0.96 0.32
N THR A 116 -8.03 1.75 -0.48
CA THR A 116 -7.24 2.89 0.02
C THR A 116 -8.15 4.10 0.22
N ALA A 117 -7.75 5.03 1.09
CA ALA A 117 -8.52 6.25 1.38
C ALA A 117 -8.97 6.96 0.09
N SER A 118 -10.26 7.20 -0.01
CA SER A 118 -10.92 7.70 -1.23
C SER A 118 -12.29 8.31 -0.93
N PRO A 119 -12.98 8.91 -1.92
CA PRO A 119 -14.35 9.39 -1.76
C PRO A 119 -15.36 8.36 -1.22
N VAL A 120 -15.09 7.06 -1.37
CA VAL A 120 -15.99 5.98 -0.92
C VAL A 120 -15.59 5.35 0.42
N THR A 121 -14.57 5.90 1.10
CA THR A 121 -14.14 5.45 2.43
C THR A 121 -14.75 6.32 3.54
N ALA A 122 -14.92 5.74 4.73
CA ALA A 122 -15.39 6.46 5.91
C ALA A 122 -14.48 7.63 6.26
N LYS A 123 -15.08 8.79 6.55
CA LYS A 123 -14.35 9.99 6.95
C LYS A 123 -13.61 9.73 8.26
N HIS A 124 -12.30 9.96 8.26
CA HIS A 124 -11.40 9.69 9.39
C HIS A 124 -11.48 8.27 9.97
N GLY A 125 -11.90 7.28 9.16
CA GLY A 125 -12.11 5.90 9.60
C GLY A 125 -13.35 5.67 10.47
N ASP A 126 -14.24 6.67 10.58
CA ASP A 126 -15.45 6.61 11.40
C ASP A 126 -16.69 6.52 10.52
N VAL A 127 -17.28 5.32 10.43
CA VAL A 127 -18.47 5.04 9.61
C VAL A 127 -19.66 5.92 10.02
N SER A 128 -19.73 6.38 11.28
CA SER A 128 -20.81 7.26 11.74
C SER A 128 -20.74 8.67 11.14
N GLN A 129 -19.58 9.08 10.62
CA GLN A 129 -19.37 10.35 9.92
C GLN A 129 -19.71 10.28 8.43
N GLY A 130 -20.08 9.10 7.93
CA GLY A 130 -20.31 8.84 6.51
C GLY A 130 -19.00 8.82 5.70
N ASN A 131 -19.14 8.69 4.39
CA ASN A 131 -17.99 8.65 3.48
C ASN A 131 -17.48 10.07 3.20
N TYR A 132 -16.20 10.21 2.83
CA TYR A 132 -15.65 11.51 2.40
C TYR A 132 -16.44 12.14 1.24
N GLY A 133 -16.88 11.32 0.29
CA GLY A 133 -17.63 11.79 -0.89
C GLY A 133 -16.90 12.92 -1.63
N PRO A 134 -17.59 14.01 -2.01
CA PRO A 134 -16.97 15.13 -2.73
C PRO A 134 -15.99 15.94 -1.87
N GLU A 135 -15.94 15.70 -0.55
CA GLU A 135 -15.02 16.39 0.37
C GLU A 135 -13.68 15.68 0.51
N PHE A 136 -13.47 14.55 -0.18
CA PHE A 136 -12.15 13.93 -0.21
C PHE A 136 -11.13 14.91 -0.80
N PRO A 137 -10.02 15.19 -0.11
CA PRO A 137 -9.07 16.18 -0.56
C PRO A 137 -8.41 15.79 -1.88
N LEU A 138 -7.97 16.79 -2.65
CA LEU A 138 -7.12 16.55 -3.81
C LEU A 138 -5.78 15.98 -3.34
N THR A 139 -5.32 14.94 -4.04
CA THR A 139 -4.07 14.23 -3.75
C THR A 139 -3.12 14.34 -4.93
N THR A 140 -1.82 14.21 -4.64
CA THR A 140 -0.75 14.22 -5.64
C THR A 140 -0.09 12.84 -5.74
N ILE A 141 0.66 12.63 -6.82
CA ILE A 141 1.53 11.45 -6.96
C ILE A 141 2.54 11.35 -5.79
N ARG A 142 3.00 12.48 -5.25
CA ARG A 142 3.93 12.51 -4.12
C ARG A 142 3.25 12.05 -2.83
N ASP A 143 1.96 12.37 -2.67
CA ASP A 143 1.17 11.86 -1.54
C ASP A 143 1.09 10.34 -1.57
N ASP A 144 0.79 9.74 -2.74
CA ASP A 144 0.80 8.29 -2.91
C ASP A 144 2.15 7.67 -2.57
N VAL A 145 3.25 8.19 -3.15
CA VAL A 145 4.60 7.67 -2.90
C VAL A 145 4.98 7.78 -1.42
N ASN A 146 4.67 8.90 -0.77
CA ASN A 146 4.96 9.09 0.65
C ASN A 146 4.13 8.17 1.55
N LEU A 147 2.84 7.96 1.22
CA LEU A 147 1.98 7.05 1.96
C LEU A 147 2.41 5.58 1.79
N HIS A 148 2.75 5.18 0.56
CA HIS A 148 3.28 3.84 0.25
C HIS A 148 4.61 3.62 0.95
N LYS A 149 5.48 4.63 1.01
CA LYS A 149 6.74 4.56 1.78
C LYS A 149 6.49 4.26 3.25
N LEU A 150 5.51 4.88 3.90
CA LEU A 150 5.17 4.59 5.30
C LEU A 150 4.79 3.13 5.52
N LEU A 151 4.09 2.52 4.57
CA LEU A 151 3.76 1.10 4.60
C LEU A 151 4.99 0.22 4.36
N LEU A 152 5.83 0.54 3.38
CA LEU A 152 7.08 -0.20 3.11
C LEU A 152 8.02 -0.19 4.31
N ASP A 153 8.16 0.96 4.98
CA ASP A 153 8.97 1.10 6.19
C ASP A 153 8.43 0.21 7.34
N GLU A 154 7.10 0.08 7.48
CA GLU A 154 6.45 -0.79 8.46
C GLU A 154 6.61 -2.29 8.11
N LEU A 155 6.50 -2.63 6.83
CA LEU A 155 6.77 -3.97 6.29
C LEU A 155 8.25 -4.37 6.36
N ARG A 156 9.12 -3.47 6.86
CA ARG A 156 10.57 -3.65 7.02
C ARG A 156 11.34 -3.74 5.70
N VAL A 157 10.80 -3.15 4.64
CA VAL A 157 11.53 -2.97 3.39
C VAL A 157 12.60 -1.90 3.63
N ASN A 158 13.87 -2.31 3.67
CA ASN A 158 15.01 -1.42 3.84
C ASN A 158 15.51 -0.89 2.50
N GLN A 159 15.32 -1.65 1.42
CA GLN A 159 15.63 -1.25 0.05
C GLN A 159 14.62 -1.84 -0.93
N VAL A 160 14.23 -1.02 -1.91
CA VAL A 160 13.46 -1.47 -3.06
C VAL A 160 14.43 -1.86 -4.17
N ALA A 161 14.43 -3.14 -4.55
CA ALA A 161 15.26 -3.67 -5.63
C ALA A 161 14.80 -3.16 -7.01
N ALA A 162 13.49 -2.98 -7.19
CA ALA A 162 12.90 -2.45 -8.41
C ALA A 162 11.53 -1.80 -8.13
N VAL A 163 11.24 -0.72 -8.85
CA VAL A 163 9.91 -0.10 -8.92
C VAL A 163 9.44 -0.17 -10.37
N ILE A 164 8.22 -0.66 -10.60
CA ILE A 164 7.69 -0.91 -11.95
C ILE A 164 6.27 -0.37 -12.04
N GLY A 165 6.00 0.45 -13.05
CA GLY A 165 4.66 0.98 -13.32
C GLY A 165 4.57 1.61 -14.69
N GLY A 166 3.38 1.57 -15.31
CA GLY A 166 3.08 2.21 -16.58
C GLY A 166 1.89 3.16 -16.48
N SER A 167 1.80 4.16 -17.36
CA SER A 167 0.77 5.21 -17.30
C SER A 167 0.86 6.00 -15.99
N LEU A 168 -0.23 6.16 -15.23
CA LEU A 168 -0.20 6.70 -13.85
C LEU A 168 0.81 5.94 -12.99
N GLY A 169 0.89 4.62 -13.18
CA GLY A 169 1.90 3.74 -12.60
C GLY A 169 3.33 4.26 -12.78
N GLY A 170 3.63 4.76 -13.98
CA GLY A 170 4.94 5.30 -14.34
C GLY A 170 5.22 6.67 -13.71
N MET A 171 4.19 7.44 -13.37
CA MET A 171 4.35 8.69 -12.63
C MET A 171 4.79 8.43 -11.18
N PHE A 172 4.35 7.33 -10.55
CA PHE A 172 4.84 6.95 -9.22
C PHE A 172 6.31 6.50 -9.23
N VAL A 173 6.80 6.00 -10.36
CA VAL A 173 8.16 5.45 -10.51
C VAL A 173 9.22 6.55 -10.71
N LEU A 174 8.85 7.69 -11.30
CA LEU A 174 9.75 8.75 -11.79
C LEU A 174 9.74 10.00 -10.90
#